data_AF-A0A7S0QN59-F1
#
_entry.id   AF-A0A7S0QN59-F1
#
_cell.length_a   1.000
_cell.length_b   1.000
_cell.length_c   1.000
_cell.angle_alpha   90.00
_cell.angle_beta   90.00
_cell.angle_gamma   90.00
#
_symmetry.space_group_name_H-M   'P 1'
#
loop_
_entity.id
_entity.type
_entity.pdbx_description
1 polymer ?
#
loop_
_entity_poly.entity_id
_entity_poly.type
_entity_poly.pdbx_seq_one_letter_code
_entity_poly.pdbx_strand_id
1 'polypeptide(L)'
;MLSCSMFCLVLFEVLDVLSHDARWWNWKLDLVMMTIILILVIPYYFFFLLFRNLEWHWQQSLLFSCVAMAVFLWGFYSITNSLPITGHSGSFTVMGISRLGVLGVTAMAITSGFGAVSCPRAYLVYFLKPVGESEVQSLEKQLLRTMEMIASKKKR
;
A
#
# COMPACT_ATOMS: atom_id res chain seq x y z
N MET A 1 13.31 11.36 0.99
CA MET A 1 14.72 11.52 0.56
C MET A 1 15.19 10.32 -0.27
N LEU A 2 15.09 9.07 0.19
CA LEU A 2 15.51 7.90 -0.61
C LEU A 2 14.74 7.74 -1.94
N SER A 3 13.43 8.02 -1.98
CA SER A 3 12.65 7.96 -3.24
C SER A 3 13.12 8.96 -4.31
N CYS A 4 13.64 10.12 -3.88
CA CYS A 4 14.21 11.12 -4.80
C CYS A 4 15.58 10.67 -5.31
N SER A 5 16.38 10.02 -4.45
CA SER A 5 17.66 9.39 -4.86
C SER A 5 17.45 8.30 -5.91
N MET A 6 16.47 7.39 -5.71
CA MET A 6 16.09 6.37 -6.70
C MET A 6 15.72 7.00 -8.05
N PHE A 7 14.85 8.03 -8.03
CA PHE A 7 14.40 8.69 -9.25
C PHE A 7 15.53 9.40 -10.00
N CYS A 8 16.39 10.12 -9.27
CA CYS A 8 17.57 10.75 -9.86
C CYS A 8 18.54 9.72 -10.46
N LEU A 9 18.71 8.54 -9.84
CA LEU A 9 19.55 7.47 -10.39
C LEU A 9 18.99 6.90 -11.68
N VAL A 10 17.68 6.64 -11.76
CA VAL A 10 17.03 6.16 -12.98
C VAL A 10 17.14 7.20 -14.10
N LEU A 11 16.99 8.49 -13.79
CA LEU A 11 17.21 9.57 -14.77
C LEU A 11 18.66 9.63 -15.25
N PHE A 12 19.64 9.49 -14.35
CA PHE A 12 21.06 9.46 -14.74
C PHE A 12 21.46 8.20 -15.51
N GLU A 13 20.73 7.10 -15.33
CA GLU A 13 20.88 5.89 -16.13
C GLU A 13 20.33 6.06 -17.54
N VAL A 14 19.17 6.69 -17.71
CA VAL A 14 18.60 7.03 -19.03
C VAL A 14 19.46 8.05 -19.78
N LEU A 15 20.11 8.96 -19.05
CA LEU A 15 20.96 10.01 -19.63
C LEU A 15 22.43 9.56 -19.84
N ASP A 16 22.82 8.35 -19.40
CA ASP A 16 24.17 7.76 -19.45
C ASP A 16 25.33 8.67 -18.98
N VAL A 17 25.03 9.58 -18.04
CA VAL A 17 26.00 10.57 -17.52
C VAL A 17 26.92 9.98 -16.44
N LEU A 18 26.55 8.85 -15.82
CA LEU A 18 27.22 8.30 -14.64
C LEU A 18 27.99 6.99 -14.95
N SER A 19 29.17 6.82 -14.35
CA SER A 19 30.00 5.61 -14.54
C SER A 19 29.28 4.33 -14.10
N HIS A 20 29.48 3.24 -14.85
CA HIS A 20 28.79 1.96 -14.67
C HIS A 20 28.97 1.36 -13.26
N ASP A 21 30.18 1.44 -12.70
CA ASP A 21 30.48 0.85 -11.38
C ASP A 21 29.86 1.64 -10.22
N ALA A 22 29.81 2.98 -10.32
CA ALA A 22 29.18 3.82 -9.31
C ALA A 22 27.65 3.62 -9.28
N ARG A 23 27.03 3.42 -10.45
CA ARG A 23 25.60 3.10 -10.58
C ARG A 23 25.26 1.81 -9.84
N TRP A 24 25.97 0.72 -10.15
CA TRP A 24 25.72 -0.59 -9.56
C TRP A 24 25.85 -0.57 -8.03
N TRP A 25 26.87 0.11 -7.50
CA TRP A 25 27.07 0.20 -6.06
C TRP A 25 25.97 0.99 -5.38
N ASN A 26 25.55 2.11 -5.95
CA ASN A 26 24.51 2.95 -5.39
C ASN A 26 23.13 2.26 -5.44
N TRP A 27 22.82 1.57 -6.53
CA TRP A 27 21.60 0.76 -6.65
C TRP A 27 21.52 -0.34 -5.59
N LYS A 28 22.63 -1.05 -5.38
CA LYS A 28 22.72 -2.10 -4.37
C LYS A 28 22.54 -1.53 -2.96
N LEU A 29 23.18 -0.40 -2.66
CA LEU A 29 23.06 0.27 -1.35
C LEU A 29 21.61 0.71 -1.09
N ASP A 30 20.97 1.35 -2.08
CA ASP A 30 19.61 1.87 -1.93
C ASP A 30 18.58 0.74 -1.75
N LEU A 31 18.71 -0.35 -2.51
CA LEU A 31 17.88 -1.56 -2.33
C LEU A 31 18.04 -2.19 -0.94
N VAL A 32 19.27 -2.22 -0.41
CA VAL A 32 19.55 -2.72 0.94
C VAL A 32 18.96 -1.79 2.00
N MET A 33 19.11 -0.47 1.85
CA MET A 33 18.56 0.52 2.78
C MET A 33 17.03 0.48 2.82
N MET A 34 16.37 0.40 1.66
CA MET A 34 14.92 0.21 1.54
C MET A 34 14.45 -1.06 2.25
N THR A 35 15.16 -2.16 2.05
CA THR A 35 14.87 -3.44 2.69
C THR A 35 14.93 -3.34 4.22
N ILE A 36 16.00 -2.73 4.75
CA ILE A 36 16.18 -2.58 6.21
C ILE A 36 15.10 -1.67 6.80
N ILE A 37 14.78 -0.56 6.14
CA ILE A 37 13.73 0.36 6.60
C ILE A 37 12.37 -0.35 6.65
N LEU A 38 12.03 -1.10 5.60
CA LEU A 38 10.71 -1.73 5.50
C LEU A 38 10.52 -2.85 6.54
N ILE A 39 11.52 -3.73 6.71
CA ILE A 39 11.42 -4.90 7.60
C ILE A 39 11.70 -4.56 9.06
N LEU A 40 12.65 -3.67 9.32
CA LEU A 40 13.14 -3.46 10.68
C LEU A 40 12.51 -2.22 11.28
N VAL A 41 12.54 -1.10 10.54
CA VAL A 41 12.18 0.21 11.09
C VAL A 41 10.66 0.33 11.25
N ILE A 42 9.88 0.05 10.20
CA ILE A 42 8.42 0.19 10.24
C ILE A 42 7.76 -0.65 11.35
N PRO A 43 8.00 -1.97 11.48
CA PRO A 43 7.36 -2.76 12.53
C PRO A 43 7.86 -2.40 13.92
N TYR A 44 9.14 -2.01 14.07
CA TYR A 44 9.63 -1.49 15.34
C TYR A 44 8.87 -0.24 15.79
N TYR A 45 8.66 0.71 14.88
CA TYR A 45 7.85 1.90 15.17
C TYR A 45 6.40 1.54 15.47
N PHE A 46 5.81 0.60 14.73
CA PHE A 46 4.44 0.15 14.97
C PHE A 46 4.28 -0.46 16.37
N PHE A 47 5.15 -1.39 16.76
CA PHE A 47 5.14 -1.99 18.09
C PHE A 47 5.40 -0.94 19.18
N PHE A 48 6.38 -0.07 18.99
CA PHE A 48 6.68 1.00 19.93
C PHE A 48 5.49 1.94 20.16
N LEU A 49 4.79 2.31 19.09
CA LEU A 49 3.62 3.18 19.16
C LEU A 49 2.42 2.44 19.78
N LEU A 50 2.27 1.14 19.53
CA LEU A 50 1.26 0.29 20.15
C LEU A 50 1.47 0.19 21.68
N PHE A 51 2.71 -0.08 22.12
CA PHE A 51 3.04 -0.17 23.55
C PHE A 51 2.97 1.19 24.25
N ARG A 52 3.25 2.29 23.54
CA ARG A 52 3.10 3.64 24.09
C ARG A 52 1.63 3.99 24.34
N ASN A 53 0.73 3.60 23.43
CA ASN A 53 -0.72 3.81 23.61
C ASN A 53 -1.33 2.96 24.74
N LEU A 54 -0.63 1.90 25.16
CA LEU A 54 -1.09 1.00 26.22
C LEU A 54 -0.60 1.41 27.63
N GLU A 55 -0.07 2.63 27.79
CA GLU A 55 0.41 3.22 29.06
C GLU A 55 1.37 2.32 29.87
N TRP A 56 2.18 1.51 29.18
CA TRP A 56 3.06 0.54 29.83
C TRP A 56 4.37 1.19 30.34
N HIS A 57 4.85 0.76 31.51
CA HIS A 57 6.12 1.22 32.11
C HIS A 57 7.33 1.08 31.15
N TRP A 58 8.15 2.14 31.03
CA TRP A 58 9.19 2.33 30.00
C TRP A 58 10.14 1.13 29.85
N GLN A 59 10.56 0.51 30.95
CA GLN A 59 11.52 -0.61 30.93
C GLN A 59 10.93 -1.92 30.40
N GLN A 60 9.66 -2.18 30.66
CA GLN A 60 8.98 -3.38 30.17
C GLN A 60 8.57 -3.21 28.70
N SER A 61 8.21 -1.97 28.30
CA SER A 61 7.86 -1.63 26.92
C SER A 61 8.99 -1.94 25.92
N LEU A 62 10.26 -1.69 26.29
CA LEU A 62 11.42 -2.04 25.45
C LEU A 62 11.59 -3.55 25.26
N LEU A 63 11.48 -4.33 26.36
CA LEU A 63 11.66 -5.77 26.31
C LEU A 63 10.55 -6.42 25.47
N PHE A 64 9.30 -6.02 25.69
CA PHE A 64 8.16 -6.48 24.90
C PHE A 64 8.26 -6.06 23.43
N SER A 65 8.77 -4.86 23.14
CA SER A 65 9.03 -4.43 21.75
C SER A 65 10.10 -5.28 21.06
N CYS A 66 11.19 -5.63 21.76
CA CYS A 66 12.21 -6.54 21.23
C CYS A 66 11.68 -7.96 21.01
N VAL A 67 10.88 -8.49 21.93
CA VAL A 67 10.26 -9.82 21.77
C VAL A 67 9.26 -9.80 20.62
N ALA A 68 8.40 -8.79 20.53
CA ALA A 68 7.45 -8.63 19.44
C ALA A 68 8.17 -8.49 18.08
N MET A 69 9.28 -7.74 18.03
CA MET A 69 10.15 -7.65 16.86
C MET A 69 10.74 -9.02 16.48
N ALA A 70 11.24 -9.80 17.44
CA ALA A 70 11.79 -11.13 17.18
C ALA A 70 10.72 -12.11 16.67
N VAL A 71 9.52 -12.08 17.25
CA VAL A 71 8.36 -12.87 16.79
C VAL A 71 7.95 -12.45 15.38
N PHE A 72 7.93 -11.14 15.09
CA PHE A 72 7.64 -10.62 13.76
C PHE A 72 8.68 -11.10 12.73
N LEU A 73 9.97 -11.01 13.06
CA LEU A 73 11.05 -11.51 12.21
C LEU A 73 10.95 -13.02 11.98
N TRP A 74 10.58 -13.78 13.01
CA TRP A 74 10.37 -15.22 12.91
C TRP A 74 9.18 -15.57 12.01
N GLY A 75 8.05 -14.88 12.17
CA GLY A 75 6.88 -15.03 11.30
C GLY A 75 7.21 -14.65 9.85
N PHE A 76 7.93 -13.54 9.66
CA PHE A 76 8.40 -13.10 8.36
C PHE A 76 9.31 -14.15 7.70
N TYR A 77 10.26 -14.71 8.44
CA TYR A 77 11.14 -15.77 7.96
C TYR A 77 10.35 -17.02 7.59
N SER A 78 9.38 -17.43 8.41
CA SER A 78 8.55 -18.61 8.19
C SER A 78 7.74 -18.50 6.88
N ILE A 79 6.99 -17.40 6.70
CA ILE A 79 6.19 -17.14 5.50
C ILE A 79 7.07 -17.08 4.26
N THR A 80 8.23 -16.44 4.39
CA THR A 80 9.19 -16.29 3.30
C THR A 80 9.85 -17.60 2.90
N ASN A 81 10.13 -18.48 3.86
CA ASN A 81 10.75 -19.78 3.61
C ASN A 81 9.75 -20.76 2.95
N SER A 82 8.45 -20.55 3.13
CA SER A 82 7.41 -21.30 2.43
C SER A 82 7.31 -20.98 0.94
N LEU A 83 7.94 -19.91 0.44
CA LEU A 83 7.93 -19.54 -0.98
C LEU A 83 9.13 -20.18 -1.72
N PRO A 84 8.90 -21.10 -2.68
CA PRO A 84 9.95 -21.80 -3.42
C PRO A 84 10.54 -20.93 -4.53
N ILE A 85 11.25 -19.85 -4.16
CA ILE A 85 11.92 -18.92 -5.10
C ILE A 85 13.45 -19.14 -5.11
N THR A 86 13.91 -20.30 -4.69
CA THR A 86 15.33 -20.63 -4.51
C THR A 86 16.00 -21.05 -5.81
N GLY A 87 16.44 -20.08 -6.60
CA GLY A 87 17.52 -20.27 -7.57
C GLY A 87 18.85 -20.50 -6.84
N HIS A 88 19.54 -21.59 -7.16
CA HIS A 88 20.66 -22.19 -6.41
C HIS A 88 21.96 -21.37 -6.27
N SER A 89 22.05 -20.09 -6.69
CA SER A 89 23.32 -19.34 -6.68
C SER A 89 23.17 -17.82 -6.65
N GLY A 90 22.40 -17.27 -5.71
CA GLY A 90 22.28 -15.82 -5.51
C GLY A 90 22.80 -15.40 -4.13
N SER A 91 23.62 -14.34 -4.08
CA SER A 91 24.04 -13.67 -2.83
C SER A 91 22.84 -13.39 -1.89
N PHE A 92 23.05 -13.41 -0.57
CA PHE A 92 22.01 -13.17 0.46
C PHE A 92 21.12 -11.94 0.16
N THR A 93 21.71 -10.88 -0.41
CA THR A 93 21.01 -9.66 -0.82
C THR A 93 19.95 -9.91 -1.90
N VAL A 94 20.25 -10.66 -2.97
CA VAL A 94 19.29 -10.91 -4.05
C VAL A 94 18.17 -11.85 -3.60
N MET A 95 18.48 -12.78 -2.69
CA MET A 95 17.48 -13.64 -2.07
C MET A 95 16.53 -12.84 -1.17
N GLY A 96 17.07 -11.92 -0.36
CA GLY A 96 16.26 -11.05 0.51
C GLY A 96 15.30 -10.16 -0.28
N ILE A 97 15.80 -9.46 -1.30
CA ILE A 97 15.00 -8.53 -2.11
C ILE A 97 13.87 -9.24 -2.86
N SER A 98 14.14 -10.39 -3.48
CA SER A 98 13.12 -11.15 -4.22
C SER A 98 11.94 -11.58 -3.33
N ARG A 99 12.27 -12.10 -2.14
CA ARG A 99 11.30 -12.56 -1.15
C ARG A 99 10.45 -11.40 -0.58
N LEU A 100 11.09 -10.27 -0.32
CA LEU A 100 10.42 -9.04 0.11
C LEU A 100 9.50 -8.46 -0.96
N GLY A 101 9.95 -8.49 -2.21
CA GLY A 101 9.14 -8.09 -3.36
C GLY A 101 7.83 -8.87 -3.42
N VAL A 102 7.90 -10.20 -3.29
CA VAL A 102 6.69 -11.05 -3.30
C VAL A 102 5.76 -10.73 -2.13
N LEU A 103 6.29 -10.56 -0.91
CA LEU A 103 5.47 -10.20 0.24
C LEU A 103 4.83 -8.83 0.10
N GLY A 104 5.58 -7.84 -0.40
CA GLY A 104 5.07 -6.49 -0.66
C GLY A 104 3.96 -6.49 -1.71
N VAL A 105 4.16 -7.18 -2.83
CA VAL A 105 3.15 -7.31 -3.89
C VAL A 105 1.92 -8.06 -3.40
N THR A 106 2.10 -9.12 -2.62
CA THR A 106 0.98 -9.88 -2.04
C THR A 106 0.17 -9.01 -1.07
N ALA A 107 0.84 -8.24 -0.20
CA ALA A 107 0.17 -7.30 0.68
C ALA A 107 -0.55 -6.18 -0.09
N MET A 108 0.05 -5.65 -1.16
CA MET A 108 -0.58 -4.68 -2.05
C MET A 108 -1.80 -5.29 -2.75
N ALA A 109 -1.72 -6.53 -3.20
CA ALA A 109 -2.84 -7.24 -3.83
C ALA A 109 -3.99 -7.45 -2.85
N ILE A 110 -3.71 -7.86 -1.61
CA ILE A 110 -4.75 -8.06 -0.58
C ILE A 110 -5.43 -6.73 -0.22
N THR A 111 -4.64 -5.67 0.01
CA THR A 111 -5.19 -4.35 0.37
C THR A 111 -5.95 -3.71 -0.78
N SER A 112 -5.43 -3.80 -2.01
CA SER A 112 -6.13 -3.39 -3.22
C SER A 112 -7.41 -4.20 -3.42
N GLY A 113 -7.38 -5.51 -3.15
CA GLY A 113 -8.54 -6.39 -3.20
C GLY A 113 -9.62 -6.00 -2.18
N PHE A 114 -9.22 -5.71 -0.93
CA PHE A 114 -10.15 -5.24 0.09
C PHE A 114 -10.78 -3.89 -0.28
N GLY A 115 -9.99 -2.96 -0.81
CA GLY A 115 -10.47 -1.67 -1.35
C GLY A 115 -11.44 -1.85 -2.53
N ALA A 116 -11.14 -2.79 -3.42
CA ALA A 116 -12.00 -3.13 -4.55
C ALA A 116 -13.31 -3.82 -4.14
N VAL A 117 -13.42 -4.36 -2.92
CA VAL A 117 -14.66 -4.94 -2.38
C VAL A 117 -15.43 -3.92 -1.54
N SER A 118 -14.74 -3.02 -0.82
CA SER A 118 -15.39 -1.97 -0.04
C SER A 118 -16.03 -0.89 -0.92
N CYS A 119 -15.42 -0.56 -2.06
CA CYS A 119 -15.99 0.38 -3.03
C CYS A 119 -17.36 -0.09 -3.58
N PRO A 120 -17.50 -1.30 -4.16
CA PRO A 120 -18.79 -1.83 -4.56
C PRO A 120 -19.78 -1.87 -3.40
N ARG A 121 -19.39 -2.26 -2.19
CA ARG A 121 -20.32 -2.27 -1.06
C ARG A 121 -20.88 -0.87 -0.73
N ALA A 122 -20.05 0.18 -0.85
CA ALA A 122 -20.50 1.56 -0.66
C ALA A 122 -21.39 2.06 -1.82
N TYR A 123 -21.03 1.76 -3.07
CA TYR A 123 -21.76 2.22 -4.26
C TYR A 123 -22.99 1.36 -4.61
N LEU A 124 -22.99 0.05 -4.35
CA LEU A 124 -24.12 -0.85 -4.59
C LEU A 124 -25.28 -0.54 -3.65
N VAL A 125 -25.06 -0.14 -2.40
CA VAL A 125 -26.17 0.26 -1.51
C VAL A 125 -26.90 1.49 -2.04
N TYR A 126 -26.20 2.36 -2.77
CA TYR A 126 -26.82 3.49 -3.46
C TYR A 126 -27.66 3.04 -4.68
N PHE A 127 -27.19 2.04 -5.44
CA PHE A 127 -27.91 1.50 -6.61
C PHE A 127 -28.98 0.42 -6.30
N LEU A 128 -28.85 -0.29 -5.19
CA LEU A 128 -29.75 -1.36 -4.73
C LEU A 128 -30.86 -0.85 -3.82
N LYS A 129 -30.85 0.44 -3.46
CA LYS A 129 -31.98 1.03 -2.76
C LYS A 129 -33.21 0.84 -3.67
N PRO A 130 -34.22 0.06 -3.27
CA PRO A 130 -35.40 -0.12 -4.10
C PRO A 130 -36.04 1.27 -4.24
N VAL A 131 -36.03 1.80 -5.47
CA VAL A 131 -36.67 3.08 -5.76
C VAL A 131 -38.16 2.87 -5.54
N GLY A 132 -38.73 3.53 -4.53
CA GLY A 132 -40.16 3.46 -4.27
C GLY A 132 -40.93 4.10 -5.43
N GLU A 133 -42.07 3.51 -5.84
CA GLU A 133 -42.90 4.06 -6.92
C GLU A 133 -43.30 5.54 -6.68
N SER A 134 -43.42 5.95 -5.42
CA SER A 134 -43.66 7.33 -5.01
C SER A 134 -42.49 8.28 -5.33
N GLU A 135 -41.25 7.82 -5.18
CA GLU A 135 -40.06 8.58 -5.54
C GLU A 135 -39.98 8.74 -7.07
N VAL A 136 -40.29 7.69 -7.83
CA VAL A 136 -40.36 7.73 -9.31
C VAL A 136 -41.37 8.78 -9.78
N GLN A 137 -42.60 8.74 -9.25
CA GLN A 137 -43.63 9.73 -9.59
C GLN A 137 -43.25 11.16 -9.20
N SER A 138 -42.53 11.34 -8.09
CA SER A 138 -42.04 12.65 -7.68
C SER A 138 -40.98 13.19 -8.65
N LEU A 139 -40.09 12.31 -9.13
CA LEU A 139 -39.02 12.63 -10.07
C LEU A 139 -39.59 12.96 -11.46
N GLU A 140 -40.60 12.21 -11.90
CA GLU A 140 -41.30 12.46 -13.17
C GLU A 140 -42.02 13.82 -13.16
N LYS A 141 -42.68 14.17 -12.05
CA LYS A 141 -43.29 15.51 -11.87
C LYS A 141 -42.23 16.62 -11.89
N GLN A 142 -41.06 16.40 -11.29
CA GLN A 142 -39.96 17.36 -11.35
C GLN A 142 -39.41 17.52 -12.78
N LEU A 143 -39.30 16.41 -13.52
CA LEU A 143 -38.83 16.40 -14.89
C LEU A 143 -39.80 17.17 -15.80
N LEU A 144 -41.10 16.92 -15.69
CA LEU A 144 -42.15 17.65 -16.43
C LEU A 144 -42.11 19.15 -16.14
N ARG A 145 -42.01 19.56 -14.86
CA ARG A 145 -41.84 20.99 -14.50
C ARG A 145 -40.61 21.62 -15.11
N THR A 146 -39.50 20.88 -15.14
CA THR A 146 -38.25 21.38 -15.73
C THR A 146 -38.40 21.53 -17.24
N MET A 147 -39.07 20.58 -17.90
CA MET A 147 -39.38 20.62 -19.33
C MET A 147 -40.27 21.82 -19.68
N GLU A 148 -41.30 22.10 -18.88
CA GLU A 148 -42.15 23.29 -19.01
C GLU A 148 -41.37 24.59 -18.80
N MET A 149 -40.46 24.64 -17.82
CA MET A 149 -39.57 25.79 -17.62
C MET A 149 -38.65 26.03 -18.83
N ILE A 150 -38.12 24.96 -19.42
CA ILE A 150 -37.28 25.05 -20.63
C ILE A 150 -38.11 25.50 -21.82
N ALA A 151 -39.30 24.93 -22.02
CA ALA A 151 -40.19 25.29 -23.12
C ALA A 151 -40.68 26.74 -23.02
N SER A 152 -41.03 27.21 -21.82
CA SER A 152 -41.41 28.60 -21.57
C SER A 152 -40.27 29.59 -21.77
N LYS A 153 -39.03 29.21 -21.42
CA LYS A 153 -37.83 29.99 -21.75
C LYS A 153 -37.53 30.01 -23.25
N LYS A 154 -37.84 28.94 -23.99
CA LYS A 154 -37.61 28.86 -25.45
C LYS A 154 -38.65 29.62 -26.27
N LYS A 155 -39.85 29.83 -25.73
CA LYS A 155 -40.96 30.54 -26.38
C LYS A 155 -40.89 32.06 -26.20
N ARG A 156 -40.02 32.54 -25.29
CA ARG A 156 -39.72 33.95 -25.08
C ARG A 156 -38.44 34.33 -25.80
#